data_AF-A0A5C8ZNK9-F1
#
_entry.id   AF-A0A5C8ZNK9-F1
#
_cell.length_a   1.000
_cell.length_b   1.000
_cell.length_c   1.000
_cell.angle_alpha   90.00
_cell.angle_beta   90.00
_cell.angle_gamma   90.00
#
_symmetry.space_group_name_H-M   'P 1'
#
loop_
_entity.id
_entity.type
_entity.pdbx_description
1 polymer ?
#
loop_
_entity_poly.entity_id
_entity_poly.type
_entity_poly.pdbx_seq_one_letter_code
_entity_poly.pdbx_strand_id
1 'polypeptide(L)'
;MNRKGVVYAASAALLLAIWPAAADEQLARLRVEVSVEGFKRWQRGEEYADSRISETYHLLTQVRSSGEASEVNARDPNFLQQQIATAAQVQQSLREARARAGKEVPAAATTMEEYLAQQQKLAEDMQRAQAACQGDVGCMMNAAQTFGQQAAMLAYPPAADAPAPATDLDEAPAEARYLDFYGYEGCPGEIHIVINNTSEGATADVSGMVPFRQADTADYRGSGLNVSMQCLASGLVYDLKTQRIYTGGIGFPTPRGRYYYWDRLHGETVNEDTEVTTTAPVWEWVAGQLQQAAASGSASTTLPITGDASGDGAATDGSTLSGEARVAMTWSFELL
;
A
#
# COMPACT_ATOMS: atom_id res chain seq x y z
N MET A 1 -81.82 1.58 -36.76
CA MET A 1 -80.58 0.81 -37.00
C MET A 1 -79.42 1.58 -36.40
N ASN A 2 -78.99 1.17 -35.21
CA ASN A 2 -77.92 1.81 -34.42
C ASN A 2 -76.71 0.87 -34.41
N ARG A 3 -75.52 1.34 -34.80
CA ARG A 3 -74.24 0.67 -34.53
C ARG A 3 -73.29 1.65 -33.85
N LYS A 4 -73.11 1.48 -32.54
CA LYS A 4 -72.06 2.11 -31.74
C LYS A 4 -70.79 1.28 -31.89
N GLY A 5 -69.72 1.86 -32.42
CA GLY A 5 -68.39 1.27 -32.46
C GLY A 5 -67.63 1.60 -31.18
N VAL A 6 -67.18 0.58 -30.46
CA VAL A 6 -66.32 0.70 -29.28
C VAL A 6 -64.87 0.62 -29.79
N VAL A 7 -64.10 1.69 -29.57
CA VAL A 7 -62.67 1.74 -29.87
C VAL A 7 -61.92 1.36 -28.59
N TYR A 8 -61.26 0.20 -28.60
CA TYR A 8 -60.35 -0.21 -27.53
C TYR A 8 -58.96 0.36 -27.82
N ALA A 9 -58.52 1.32 -27.00
CA ALA A 9 -57.14 1.79 -26.97
C ALA A 9 -56.30 0.74 -26.21
N ALA A 10 -55.44 0.02 -26.93
CA ALA A 10 -54.46 -0.87 -26.36
C ALA A 10 -53.28 -0.05 -25.81
N SER A 11 -53.22 0.09 -24.49
CA SER A 11 -52.05 0.62 -23.78
C SER A 11 -50.90 -0.38 -23.87
N ALA A 12 -49.96 -0.14 -24.78
CA ALA A 12 -48.68 -0.83 -24.81
C ALA A 12 -47.84 -0.35 -23.60
N ALA A 13 -47.84 -1.14 -22.53
CA ALA A 13 -46.94 -0.94 -21.41
C ALA A 13 -45.51 -1.24 -21.87
N LEU A 14 -44.76 -0.18 -22.16
CA LEU A 14 -43.33 -0.22 -22.44
C LEU A 14 -42.61 -0.59 -21.13
N LEU A 15 -42.35 -1.89 -20.93
CA LEU A 15 -41.42 -2.39 -19.94
C LEU A 15 -40.01 -1.95 -20.36
N LEU A 16 -39.60 -0.76 -19.89
CA LEU A 16 -38.20 -0.35 -19.88
C LEU A 16 -37.46 -1.34 -18.98
N ALA A 17 -36.82 -2.34 -19.58
CA ALA A 17 -35.84 -3.16 -18.91
C ALA A 17 -34.72 -2.23 -18.43
N ILE A 18 -34.74 -1.90 -17.15
CA ILE A 18 -33.61 -1.26 -16.47
C ILE A 18 -32.53 -2.32 -16.42
N TRP A 19 -31.70 -2.40 -17.47
CA TRP A 19 -30.44 -3.11 -17.36
C TRP A 19 -29.59 -2.32 -16.38
N PRO A 20 -29.08 -2.96 -15.31
CA PRO A 20 -28.05 -2.31 -14.51
C PRO A 20 -26.93 -1.97 -15.49
N ALA A 21 -26.59 -0.68 -15.57
CA ALA A 21 -25.36 -0.28 -16.23
C ALA A 21 -24.24 -0.97 -15.46
N ALA A 22 -23.73 -2.08 -15.99
CA ALA A 22 -22.52 -2.67 -15.46
C ALA A 22 -21.47 -1.57 -15.53
N ALA A 23 -20.83 -1.26 -14.41
CA ALA A 23 -19.70 -0.35 -14.43
C ALA A 23 -18.68 -0.93 -15.42
N ASP A 24 -18.34 -0.16 -16.45
CA ASP A 24 -17.36 -0.60 -17.45
C ASP A 24 -15.99 -0.67 -16.78
N GLU A 25 -15.24 -1.75 -17.07
CA GLU A 25 -13.86 -1.92 -16.60
C GLU A 25 -13.05 -0.67 -16.99
N GLN A 26 -12.40 -0.05 -16.01
CA GLN A 26 -11.56 1.13 -16.23
C GLN A 26 -10.10 0.75 -16.21
N LEU A 27 -9.34 1.22 -17.19
CA LEU A 27 -7.89 1.07 -17.24
C LEU A 27 -7.24 2.37 -16.80
N ALA A 28 -6.05 2.26 -16.20
CA ALA A 28 -5.23 3.42 -15.89
C ALA A 28 -3.74 3.08 -16.03
N ARG A 29 -2.92 4.11 -16.17
CA ARG A 29 -1.46 3.99 -16.30
C ARG A 29 -0.78 4.79 -15.22
N LEU A 30 0.11 4.13 -14.48
CA LEU A 30 1.03 4.76 -13.54
C LEU A 30 2.43 4.81 -14.17
N ARG A 31 2.99 6.00 -14.29
CA ARG A 31 4.38 6.24 -14.68
C ARG A 31 5.14 6.87 -13.52
N VAL A 32 6.32 6.36 -13.21
CA VAL A 32 7.23 6.92 -12.22
C VAL A 32 8.64 6.95 -12.79
N GLU A 33 9.24 8.13 -12.71
CA GLU A 33 10.63 8.38 -13.11
C GLU A 33 11.40 8.91 -11.91
N VAL A 34 12.56 8.32 -11.62
CA VAL A 34 13.43 8.70 -10.51
C VAL A 34 14.84 8.89 -11.04
N SER A 35 15.48 10.00 -10.69
CA SER A 35 16.89 10.25 -10.94
C SER A 35 17.63 10.47 -9.63
N VAL A 36 18.77 9.81 -9.48
CA VAL A 36 19.63 9.89 -8.30
C VAL A 36 21.02 10.32 -8.73
N GLU A 37 21.54 11.38 -8.10
CA GLU A 37 22.92 11.82 -8.25
C GLU A 37 23.51 12.04 -6.87
N GLY A 38 24.72 11.56 -6.62
CA GLY A 38 25.28 11.72 -5.29
C GLY A 38 26.74 11.33 -5.18
N PHE A 39 27.22 11.41 -3.95
CA PHE A 39 28.50 10.86 -3.57
C PHE A 39 28.37 10.18 -2.21
N LYS A 40 29.20 9.18 -2.00
CA LYS A 40 29.37 8.54 -0.69
C LYS A 40 30.82 8.24 -0.47
N ARG A 41 31.24 8.27 0.78
CA ARG A 41 32.56 7.92 1.25
C ARG A 41 32.41 6.91 2.36
N TRP A 42 33.10 5.78 2.23
CA TRP A 42 33.31 4.91 3.37
C TRP A 42 34.74 5.08 3.89
N GLN A 43 34.93 4.90 5.19
CA GLN A 43 36.24 4.99 5.83
C GLN A 43 36.37 4.04 7.02
N ARG A 44 37.54 3.42 7.14
CA ARG A 44 37.96 2.62 8.30
C ARG A 44 39.46 2.82 8.57
N GLY A 45 39.79 3.61 9.58
CA GLY A 45 41.19 3.97 9.85
C GLY A 45 41.79 4.71 8.65
N GLU A 46 42.83 4.12 8.04
CA GLU A 46 43.49 4.62 6.82
C GLU A 46 42.83 4.12 5.52
N GLU A 47 41.96 3.10 5.60
CA GLU A 47 41.20 2.60 4.46
C GLU A 47 40.05 3.55 4.13
N TYR A 48 39.83 3.79 2.84
CA TYR A 48 38.74 4.65 2.38
C TYR A 48 38.36 4.34 0.95
N ALA A 49 37.16 4.78 0.56
CA ALA A 49 36.82 4.98 -0.83
C ALA A 49 35.85 6.14 -0.99
N ASP A 50 36.00 6.86 -2.09
CA ASP A 50 35.09 7.89 -2.54
C ASP A 50 34.33 7.36 -3.75
N SER A 51 33.00 7.39 -3.67
CA SER A 51 32.09 6.87 -4.67
C SER A 51 31.20 7.97 -5.23
N ARG A 52 30.93 7.89 -6.54
CA ARG A 52 29.92 8.69 -7.23
C ARG A 52 28.74 7.81 -7.58
N ILE A 53 27.54 8.37 -7.43
CA ILE A 53 26.27 7.68 -7.66
C ILE A 53 25.57 8.38 -8.83
N SER A 54 25.11 7.59 -9.81
CA SER A 54 24.28 8.05 -10.91
C SER A 54 23.30 6.95 -11.29
N GLU A 55 22.03 7.13 -10.95
CA GLU A 55 20.98 6.14 -11.14
C GLU A 55 19.77 6.80 -11.80
N THR A 56 19.13 6.12 -12.75
CA THR A 56 17.89 6.55 -13.37
C THR A 56 16.95 5.37 -13.46
N TYR A 57 15.70 5.58 -13.05
CA TYR A 57 14.66 4.57 -13.02
C TYR A 57 13.45 5.10 -13.79
N HIS A 58 12.93 4.29 -14.70
CA HIS A 58 11.68 4.49 -15.40
C HIS A 58 10.81 3.27 -15.21
N LEU A 59 9.65 3.48 -14.59
CA LEU A 59 8.68 2.45 -14.27
C LEU A 59 7.34 2.85 -14.87
N LEU A 60 6.75 1.95 -15.64
CA LEU A 60 5.40 2.09 -16.16
C LEU A 60 4.61 0.83 -15.82
N THR A 61 3.42 1.00 -15.27
CA THR A 61 2.47 -0.11 -15.06
C THR A 61 1.07 0.31 -15.49
N GLN A 62 0.37 -0.56 -16.23
CA GLN A 62 -1.06 -0.44 -16.43
C GLN A 62 -1.82 -1.22 -15.33
N VAL A 63 -2.83 -0.59 -14.76
CA VAL A 63 -3.72 -1.18 -13.75
C VAL A 63 -5.16 -1.14 -14.23
N ARG A 64 -6.03 -1.97 -13.64
CA ARG A 64 -7.46 -2.02 -13.97
C ARG A 64 -8.33 -1.90 -12.73
N SER A 65 -9.54 -1.42 -12.91
CA SER A 65 -10.57 -1.29 -11.88
C SER A 65 -11.89 -1.87 -12.39
N SER A 66 -12.75 -2.34 -11.49
CA SER A 66 -14.13 -2.71 -11.82
C SER A 66 -14.98 -1.51 -12.28
N GLY A 67 -14.48 -0.28 -12.08
CA GLY A 67 -15.21 0.95 -12.39
C GLY A 67 -16.25 1.33 -11.33
N GLU A 68 -16.49 0.46 -10.34
CA GLU A 68 -17.38 0.75 -9.21
C GLU A 68 -16.63 1.55 -8.15
N ALA A 69 -17.11 2.76 -7.87
CA ALA A 69 -16.54 3.58 -6.80
C ALA A 69 -16.95 3.02 -5.43
N SER A 70 -15.97 2.89 -4.55
CA SER A 70 -16.12 2.58 -3.14
C SER A 70 -16.30 3.85 -2.31
N GLU A 71 -17.05 3.73 -1.22
CA GLU A 71 -17.17 4.77 -0.19
C GLU A 71 -15.94 4.81 0.74
N VAL A 72 -15.11 3.75 0.69
CA VAL A 72 -14.03 3.49 1.63
C VAL A 72 -12.69 3.35 0.89
N ASN A 73 -11.66 4.01 1.41
CA ASN A 73 -10.29 3.85 0.94
C ASN A 73 -9.51 2.89 1.85
N ALA A 74 -9.38 1.63 1.44
CA ALA A 74 -8.64 0.62 2.18
C ALA A 74 -7.11 0.85 2.19
N ARG A 75 -6.60 1.80 1.40
CA ARG A 75 -5.17 2.18 1.30
C ARG A 75 -4.85 3.48 2.03
N ASP A 76 -5.81 4.12 2.68
CA ASP A 76 -5.53 5.28 3.54
C ASP A 76 -4.64 4.82 4.72
N PRO A 77 -3.49 5.45 5.01
CA PRO A 77 -2.67 5.10 6.16
C PRO A 77 -3.43 5.21 7.49
N ASN A 78 -4.48 6.03 7.55
CA ASN A 78 -5.34 6.19 8.71
C ASN A 78 -6.58 5.29 8.67
N PHE A 79 -6.71 4.40 7.67
CA PHE A 79 -7.89 3.56 7.47
C PHE A 79 -8.26 2.78 8.74
N LEU A 80 -7.30 2.14 9.38
CA LEU A 80 -7.53 1.40 10.61
C LEU A 80 -8.04 2.30 11.73
N GLN A 81 -7.43 3.49 11.91
CA GLN A 81 -7.86 4.43 12.93
C GLN A 81 -9.27 4.96 12.67
N GLN A 82 -9.61 5.23 11.41
CA GLN A 82 -10.95 5.64 10.99
C GLN A 82 -11.98 4.52 11.22
N GLN A 83 -11.64 3.27 10.92
CA GLN A 83 -12.51 2.11 11.18
C GLN A 83 -12.74 1.90 12.69
N ILE A 84 -11.72 2.07 13.51
CA ILE A 84 -11.84 2.01 14.98
C ILE A 84 -12.75 3.11 15.50
N ALA A 85 -12.56 4.35 15.02
CA ALA A 85 -13.39 5.48 15.42
C ALA A 85 -14.86 5.26 15.02
N THR A 86 -15.09 4.78 13.78
CA THR A 86 -16.43 4.45 13.28
C THR A 86 -17.08 3.34 14.11
N ALA A 87 -16.33 2.26 14.40
CA ALA A 87 -16.83 1.18 15.24
C ALA A 87 -17.18 1.66 16.67
N ALA A 88 -16.36 2.52 17.27
CA ALA A 88 -16.62 3.10 18.59
C ALA A 88 -17.88 3.98 18.59
N GLN A 89 -18.10 4.76 17.53
CA GLN A 89 -19.30 5.58 17.35
C GLN A 89 -20.56 4.72 17.20
N VAL A 90 -20.52 3.67 16.37
CA VAL A 90 -21.64 2.72 16.20
C VAL A 90 -21.95 2.03 17.53
N GLN A 91 -20.94 1.64 18.30
CA GLN A 91 -21.16 1.08 19.63
C GLN A 91 -21.79 2.09 20.58
N GLN A 92 -21.34 3.35 20.57
CA GLN A 92 -21.94 4.40 21.39
C GLN A 92 -23.40 4.65 21.02
N SER A 93 -23.72 4.75 19.73
CA SER A 93 -25.09 4.96 19.26
C SER A 93 -26.03 3.82 19.61
N LEU A 94 -25.55 2.56 19.51
CA LEU A 94 -26.29 1.38 19.92
C LEU A 94 -26.56 1.37 21.43
N ARG A 95 -25.59 1.79 22.25
CA ARG A 95 -25.77 1.93 23.70
C ARG A 95 -26.83 2.99 24.02
N GLU A 96 -26.77 4.16 23.40
CA GLU A 96 -27.75 5.24 23.58
C GLU A 96 -29.15 4.84 23.09
N ALA A 97 -29.26 4.14 21.95
CA ALA A 97 -30.53 3.62 21.44
C ALA A 97 -31.14 2.58 22.39
N ARG A 98 -30.33 1.66 22.95
CA ARG A 98 -30.80 0.68 23.94
C ARG A 98 -31.22 1.35 25.24
N ALA A 99 -30.46 2.33 25.73
CA ALA A 99 -30.83 3.11 26.91
C ALA A 99 -32.18 3.83 26.71
N ARG A 100 -32.40 4.46 25.55
CA ARG A 100 -33.70 5.06 25.18
C ARG A 100 -34.83 4.03 25.10
N ALA A 101 -34.53 2.80 24.69
CA ALA A 101 -35.49 1.70 24.65
C ALA A 101 -35.71 1.01 26.02
N GLY A 102 -35.10 1.50 27.10
CA GLY A 102 -35.18 0.89 28.43
C GLY A 102 -34.52 -0.49 28.53
N LYS A 103 -33.66 -0.85 27.57
CA LYS A 103 -32.89 -2.09 27.59
C LYS A 103 -31.57 -1.85 28.31
N GLU A 104 -31.25 -2.76 29.24
CA GLU A 104 -30.02 -2.70 30.02
C GLU A 104 -28.80 -2.75 29.09
N VAL A 105 -27.92 -1.76 29.21
CA VAL A 105 -26.65 -1.70 28.47
C VAL A 105 -25.59 -2.35 29.37
N PRO A 106 -24.94 -3.44 28.94
CA PRO A 106 -23.85 -4.03 29.71
C PRO A 106 -22.77 -2.98 29.95
N ALA A 107 -22.30 -2.87 31.21
CA ALA A 107 -21.19 -2.00 31.53
C ALA A 107 -19.94 -2.43 30.73
N ALA A 108 -19.23 -1.46 30.16
CA ALA A 108 -17.96 -1.74 29.49
C ALA A 108 -16.99 -2.36 30.50
N ALA A 109 -16.34 -3.46 30.12
CA ALA A 109 -15.28 -4.05 30.92
C ALA A 109 -14.16 -3.02 31.13
N THR A 110 -13.74 -2.84 32.37
CA THR A 110 -12.68 -1.88 32.75
C THR A 110 -11.31 -2.56 32.87
N THR A 111 -11.30 -3.89 32.96
CA THR A 111 -10.07 -4.70 33.03
C THR A 111 -10.06 -5.81 31.97
N MET A 112 -8.86 -6.29 31.63
CA MET A 112 -8.70 -7.44 30.73
C MET A 112 -9.36 -8.71 31.28
N GLU A 113 -9.33 -8.90 32.61
CA GLU A 113 -9.98 -10.04 33.27
C GLU A 113 -11.50 -10.00 33.14
N GLU A 114 -12.11 -8.82 33.33
CA GLU A 114 -13.55 -8.60 33.11
C GLU A 114 -13.93 -8.82 31.65
N TYR A 115 -13.10 -8.40 30.71
CA TYR A 115 -13.31 -8.59 29.28
C TYR A 115 -13.36 -10.08 28.92
N LEU A 116 -12.38 -10.86 29.39
CA LEU A 116 -12.32 -12.30 29.16
C LEU A 116 -13.51 -13.02 29.81
N ALA A 117 -13.90 -12.63 31.03
CA ALA A 117 -15.09 -13.16 31.70
C ALA A 117 -16.38 -12.84 30.93
N GLN A 118 -16.49 -11.64 30.36
CA GLN A 118 -17.64 -11.26 29.51
C GLN A 118 -17.67 -12.07 28.20
N GLN A 119 -16.53 -12.27 27.53
CA GLN A 119 -16.46 -13.13 26.35
C GLN A 119 -16.84 -14.58 26.66
N GLN A 120 -16.34 -15.12 27.76
CA GLN A 120 -16.62 -16.50 28.16
C GLN A 120 -18.10 -16.69 28.49
N LYS A 121 -18.69 -15.76 29.26
CA LYS A 121 -20.13 -15.77 29.54
C LYS A 121 -20.96 -15.67 28.26
N LEU A 122 -20.57 -14.81 27.33
CA LEU A 122 -21.27 -14.68 26.05
C LEU A 122 -21.22 -15.99 25.24
N ALA A 123 -20.07 -16.66 25.21
CA ALA A 123 -19.93 -17.95 24.53
C ALA A 123 -20.80 -19.04 25.19
N GLU A 124 -20.85 -19.09 26.52
CA GLU A 124 -21.72 -20.02 27.26
C GLU A 124 -23.21 -19.75 27.03
N ASP A 125 -23.62 -18.48 27.00
CA ASP A 125 -25.01 -18.07 26.72
C ASP A 125 -25.40 -18.43 25.28
N MET A 126 -24.50 -18.23 24.32
CA MET A 126 -24.70 -18.64 22.93
C MET A 126 -24.88 -20.16 22.81
N GLN A 127 -24.03 -20.96 23.48
CA GLN A 127 -24.16 -22.42 23.48
C GLN A 127 -25.48 -22.87 24.10
N ARG A 128 -25.89 -22.28 25.23
CA ARG A 128 -27.18 -22.58 25.88
C ARG A 128 -28.37 -22.26 24.98
N ALA A 129 -28.34 -21.11 24.30
CA ALA A 129 -29.40 -20.72 23.38
C ALA A 129 -29.47 -21.64 22.15
N GLN A 130 -28.33 -22.01 21.57
CA GLN A 130 -28.27 -22.98 20.47
C GLN A 130 -28.85 -24.34 20.88
N ALA A 131 -28.51 -24.83 22.07
CA ALA A 131 -29.07 -26.07 22.61
C ALA A 131 -30.59 -25.98 22.84
N ALA A 132 -31.09 -24.84 23.32
CA ALA A 132 -32.51 -24.61 23.54
C ALA A 132 -33.33 -24.60 22.24
N CYS A 133 -32.72 -24.28 21.09
CA CYS A 133 -33.39 -24.29 19.80
C CYS A 133 -33.68 -25.69 19.24
N GLN A 134 -33.12 -26.77 19.81
CA GLN A 134 -33.38 -28.17 19.40
C GLN A 134 -33.26 -28.44 17.88
N GLY A 135 -32.39 -27.68 17.18
CA GLY A 135 -32.20 -27.78 15.74
C GLY A 135 -33.18 -26.99 14.87
N ASP A 136 -34.09 -26.21 15.46
CA ASP A 136 -34.94 -25.28 14.69
C ASP A 136 -34.11 -24.15 14.07
N VAL A 137 -34.12 -24.09 12.74
CA VAL A 137 -33.26 -23.17 11.96
C VAL A 137 -33.64 -21.71 12.20
N GLY A 138 -34.93 -21.40 12.35
CA GLY A 138 -35.39 -20.04 12.61
C GLY A 138 -34.97 -19.53 13.99
N CYS A 139 -35.10 -20.38 15.01
CA CYS A 139 -34.62 -20.13 16.37
C CYS A 139 -33.09 -19.94 16.38
N MET A 140 -32.34 -20.82 15.72
CA MET A 140 -30.88 -20.72 15.64
C MET A 140 -30.43 -19.43 14.93
N MET A 141 -31.11 -19.02 13.85
CA MET A 141 -30.82 -17.76 13.17
C MET A 141 -31.09 -16.55 14.07
N ASN A 142 -32.19 -16.55 14.82
CA ASN A 142 -32.53 -15.46 15.74
C ASN A 142 -31.53 -15.38 16.91
N ALA A 143 -31.13 -16.54 17.46
CA ALA A 143 -30.08 -16.62 18.47
C ALA A 143 -28.75 -16.09 17.91
N ALA A 144 -28.33 -16.54 16.72
CA ALA A 144 -27.11 -16.08 16.07
C ALA A 144 -27.11 -14.57 15.82
N GLN A 145 -28.23 -14.00 15.38
CA GLN A 145 -28.37 -12.55 15.20
C GLN A 145 -28.28 -11.80 16.53
N THR A 146 -28.91 -12.32 17.58
CA THR A 146 -28.89 -11.74 18.94
C THR A 146 -27.48 -11.75 19.53
N PHE A 147 -26.80 -12.89 19.49
CA PHE A 147 -25.45 -13.04 20.04
C PHE A 147 -24.38 -12.38 19.16
N GLY A 148 -24.58 -12.31 17.83
CA GLY A 148 -23.71 -11.57 16.94
C GLY A 148 -23.67 -10.07 17.27
N GLN A 149 -24.82 -9.47 17.59
CA GLN A 149 -24.86 -8.07 18.06
C GLN A 149 -24.16 -7.90 19.42
N GLN A 150 -24.29 -8.86 20.32
CA GLN A 150 -23.62 -8.81 21.63
C GLN A 150 -22.11 -9.00 21.50
N ALA A 151 -21.65 -9.89 20.62
CA ALA A 151 -20.24 -10.11 20.35
C ALA A 151 -19.57 -8.88 19.72
N ALA A 152 -20.24 -8.21 18.77
CA ALA A 152 -19.74 -6.97 18.18
C ALA A 152 -19.59 -5.82 19.20
N MET A 153 -20.38 -5.82 20.27
CA MET A 153 -20.23 -4.88 21.38
C MET A 153 -19.05 -5.20 22.29
N LEU A 154 -18.66 -6.48 22.39
CA LEU A 154 -17.49 -6.90 23.17
C LEU A 154 -16.20 -6.78 22.37
N ALA A 155 -16.21 -6.92 21.05
CA ALA A 155 -14.98 -7.10 20.25
C ALA A 155 -14.01 -5.89 20.20
N TYR A 156 -14.40 -4.72 20.70
CA TYR A 156 -13.51 -3.54 20.72
C TYR A 156 -13.55 -2.87 22.10
N PRO A 157 -12.50 -3.02 22.94
CA PRO A 157 -12.35 -2.14 24.09
C PRO A 157 -12.16 -0.71 23.55
N PRO A 158 -13.02 0.26 23.90
CA PRO A 158 -12.77 1.64 23.53
C PRO A 158 -11.43 2.06 24.14
N ALA A 159 -10.56 2.70 23.35
CA ALA A 159 -9.41 3.40 23.91
C ALA A 159 -9.97 4.41 24.92
N ALA A 160 -9.63 4.23 26.20
CA ALA A 160 -10.35 4.82 27.33
C ALA A 160 -10.43 6.37 27.33
N ASP A 161 -9.63 7.05 26.52
CA ASP A 161 -9.48 8.51 26.56
C ASP A 161 -9.53 9.21 25.19
N ALA A 162 -9.94 8.52 24.11
CA ALA A 162 -10.13 9.18 22.82
C ALA A 162 -11.54 9.80 22.75
N PRO A 163 -11.69 11.13 22.70
CA PRO A 163 -13.00 11.73 22.44
C PRO A 163 -13.49 11.22 21.09
N ALA A 164 -14.61 10.49 21.09
CA ALA A 164 -15.28 10.12 19.85
C ALA A 164 -15.61 11.42 19.10
N PRO A 165 -15.15 11.61 17.85
CA PRO A 165 -15.59 12.75 17.08
C PRO A 165 -17.12 12.70 17.01
N ALA A 166 -17.77 13.83 17.33
CA ALA A 166 -19.21 13.96 17.22
C ALA A 166 -19.57 14.06 15.73
N THR A 167 -19.68 12.92 15.05
CA THR A 167 -20.36 12.86 13.76
C THR A 167 -21.80 12.47 14.01
N ASP A 168 -22.70 13.26 13.41
CA ASP A 168 -24.14 13.03 13.45
C ASP A 168 -24.41 11.71 12.73
N LEU A 169 -25.15 10.78 13.34
CA LEU A 169 -25.48 9.49 12.72
C LEU A 169 -26.42 9.63 11.50
N ASP A 170 -26.88 10.85 11.25
CA ASP A 170 -27.59 11.29 10.06
C ASP A 170 -26.63 11.76 8.94
N GLU A 171 -25.31 11.54 9.06
CA GLU A 171 -24.36 11.75 7.95
C GLU A 171 -24.85 10.95 6.73
N ALA A 172 -25.08 11.67 5.63
CA ALA A 172 -25.44 11.07 4.36
C ALA A 172 -24.46 9.93 4.04
N PRO A 173 -24.93 8.81 3.43
CA PRO A 173 -24.05 7.70 3.06
C PRO A 173 -22.81 8.25 2.37
N ALA A 174 -21.65 7.80 2.82
CA ALA A 174 -20.38 8.32 2.36
C ALA A 174 -20.35 8.27 0.83
N GLU A 175 -20.05 9.40 0.20
CA GLU A 175 -20.07 9.49 -1.26
C GLU A 175 -19.08 8.47 -1.85
N ALA A 176 -19.60 7.54 -2.67
CA ALA A 176 -18.79 6.58 -3.41
C ALA A 176 -17.82 7.35 -4.34
N ARG A 177 -16.55 7.41 -3.96
CA ARG A 177 -15.55 8.29 -4.58
C ARG A 177 -14.22 7.64 -4.90
N TYR A 178 -13.99 6.42 -4.43
CA TYR A 178 -12.68 5.76 -4.53
C TYR A 178 -12.72 4.64 -5.56
N LEU A 179 -11.85 4.67 -6.56
CA LEU A 179 -11.67 3.54 -7.47
C LEU A 179 -10.51 2.68 -7.00
N ASP A 180 -10.78 1.41 -6.74
CA ASP A 180 -9.76 0.41 -6.46
C ASP A 180 -9.14 -0.08 -7.78
N PHE A 181 -7.84 0.16 -7.95
CA PHE A 181 -7.05 -0.31 -9.07
C PHE A 181 -6.11 -1.44 -8.63
N TYR A 182 -6.05 -2.48 -9.45
CA TYR A 182 -5.21 -3.64 -9.23
C TYR A 182 -4.45 -4.03 -10.51
N GLY A 183 -3.27 -4.59 -10.27
CA GLY A 183 -2.46 -5.28 -11.25
C GLY A 183 -3.17 -6.48 -11.85
N TYR A 184 -2.83 -6.83 -13.08
CA TYR A 184 -3.37 -8.00 -13.76
C TYR A 184 -2.30 -8.69 -14.61
N GLU A 185 -2.52 -9.96 -14.89
CA GLU A 185 -1.59 -10.75 -15.69
C GLU A 185 -1.53 -10.21 -17.13
N GLY A 186 -0.31 -10.09 -17.66
CA GLY A 186 -0.09 -9.56 -19.00
C GLY A 186 -0.31 -8.06 -19.13
N CYS A 187 -0.34 -7.31 -18.02
CA CYS A 187 -0.44 -5.86 -18.10
C CYS A 187 0.74 -5.27 -18.90
N PRO A 188 0.50 -4.27 -19.76
CA PRO A 188 1.56 -3.45 -20.33
C PRO A 188 2.35 -2.77 -19.21
N GLY A 189 3.61 -3.19 -19.05
CA GLY A 189 4.55 -2.64 -18.09
C GLY A 189 5.91 -2.41 -18.73
N GLU A 190 6.64 -1.42 -18.23
CA GLU A 190 7.99 -1.09 -18.64
C GLU A 190 8.87 -0.89 -17.41
N ILE A 191 10.06 -1.46 -17.45
CA ILE A 191 11.13 -1.24 -16.48
C ILE A 191 12.34 -0.79 -17.29
N HIS A 192 12.90 0.36 -16.95
CA HIS A 192 14.21 0.74 -17.46
C HIS A 192 15.02 1.37 -16.34
N ILE A 193 16.13 0.73 -16.00
CA ILE A 193 17.01 1.11 -14.89
C ILE A 193 18.42 1.28 -15.44
N VAL A 194 18.95 2.49 -15.32
CA VAL A 194 20.33 2.80 -15.70
C VAL A 194 21.11 3.12 -14.43
N ILE A 195 22.22 2.43 -14.20
CA ILE A 195 23.11 2.67 -13.06
C ILE A 195 24.52 2.86 -13.59
N ASN A 196 25.22 3.85 -13.05
CA ASN A 196 26.62 4.12 -13.29
C ASN A 196 27.27 4.64 -12.00
N ASN A 197 27.56 3.70 -11.10
CA ASN A 197 28.19 3.98 -9.83
C ASN A 197 29.69 3.65 -9.95
N THR A 198 30.55 4.55 -9.48
CA THR A 198 32.01 4.36 -9.52
C THR A 198 32.62 4.66 -8.17
N SER A 199 33.62 3.89 -7.76
CA SER A 199 34.36 4.09 -6.52
C SER A 199 35.86 4.04 -6.78
N GLU A 200 36.60 4.91 -6.12
CA GLU A 200 38.07 4.86 -6.07
C GLU A 200 38.51 4.98 -4.61
N GLY A 201 39.51 4.20 -4.21
CA GLY A 201 39.92 4.13 -2.82
C GLY A 201 41.24 3.42 -2.61
N ALA A 202 41.51 3.11 -1.34
CA ALA A 202 42.62 2.26 -0.96
C ALA A 202 42.28 1.41 0.25
N THR A 203 42.73 0.15 0.23
CA THR A 203 42.63 -0.81 1.35
C THR A 203 44.01 -1.02 1.96
N ALA A 204 44.08 -1.37 3.25
CA ALA A 204 45.34 -1.60 3.92
C ALA A 204 45.79 -3.06 3.70
N ASP A 205 47.02 -3.23 3.25
CA ASP A 205 47.69 -4.53 3.13
C ASP A 205 48.97 -4.54 3.98
N VAL A 206 49.56 -5.73 4.22
CA VAL A 206 50.87 -5.85 4.89
C VAL A 206 51.99 -5.09 4.17
N SER A 207 51.82 -4.82 2.87
CA SER A 207 52.75 -4.05 2.04
C SER A 207 52.43 -2.55 1.97
N GLY A 208 51.48 -2.07 2.78
CA GLY A 208 50.96 -0.70 2.78
C GLY A 208 49.64 -0.56 2.03
N MET A 209 49.22 0.68 1.75
CA MET A 209 47.95 0.95 1.09
C MET A 209 47.93 0.45 -0.37
N VAL A 210 46.89 -0.27 -0.74
CA VAL A 210 46.65 -0.80 -2.08
C VAL A 210 45.52 -0.01 -2.71
N PRO A 211 45.80 0.82 -3.75
CA PRO A 211 44.73 1.55 -4.43
C PRO A 211 43.84 0.59 -5.20
N PHE A 212 42.55 0.89 -5.22
CA PHE A 212 41.57 0.14 -5.98
C PHE A 212 40.61 1.05 -6.75
N ARG A 213 39.94 0.48 -7.75
CA ARG A 213 38.83 1.06 -8.49
C ARG A 213 37.70 0.06 -8.57
N GLN A 214 36.48 0.53 -8.45
CA GLN A 214 35.27 -0.28 -8.62
C GLN A 214 34.27 0.49 -9.50
N ALA A 215 33.53 -0.24 -10.34
CA ALA A 215 32.39 0.31 -11.05
C ALA A 215 31.24 -0.70 -11.09
N ASP A 216 30.04 -0.21 -10.81
CA ASP A 216 28.79 -0.92 -10.87
C ASP A 216 27.91 -0.26 -11.93
N THR A 217 27.62 -0.99 -13.01
CA THR A 217 26.90 -0.45 -14.16
C THR A 217 25.73 -1.33 -14.55
N ALA A 218 24.58 -0.75 -14.89
CA ALA A 218 23.44 -1.49 -15.40
C ALA A 218 22.71 -0.67 -16.48
N ASP A 219 22.22 -1.34 -17.51
CA ASP A 219 21.19 -0.86 -18.44
C ASP A 219 20.13 -1.95 -18.52
N TYR A 220 19.27 -1.96 -17.50
CA TYR A 220 18.40 -3.08 -17.18
C TYR A 220 16.95 -2.79 -17.59
N ARG A 221 16.40 -3.62 -18.46
CA ARG A 221 15.04 -3.43 -19.03
C ARG A 221 13.94 -4.28 -18.39
N GLY A 222 14.22 -4.89 -17.24
CA GLY A 222 13.32 -5.90 -16.65
C GLY A 222 13.40 -7.24 -17.37
N SER A 223 13.40 -8.33 -16.61
CA SER A 223 13.07 -9.66 -17.14
C SER A 223 11.54 -9.77 -17.30
N GLY A 224 11.06 -10.72 -18.11
CA GLY A 224 9.62 -10.98 -18.20
C GLY A 224 8.97 -11.34 -16.86
N LEU A 225 9.73 -11.96 -15.95
CA LEU A 225 9.31 -12.19 -14.57
C LEU A 225 9.17 -10.89 -13.79
N ASN A 226 10.16 -9.99 -13.88
CA ASN A 226 10.15 -8.74 -13.12
C ASN A 226 9.03 -7.79 -13.58
N VAL A 227 8.78 -7.71 -14.90
CA VAL A 227 7.63 -6.96 -15.43
C VAL A 227 6.32 -7.56 -14.95
N SER A 228 6.16 -8.89 -15.01
CA SER A 228 4.98 -9.58 -14.49
C SER A 228 4.77 -9.34 -12.99
N MET A 229 5.85 -9.39 -12.20
CA MET A 229 5.78 -9.12 -10.76
C MET A 229 5.40 -7.67 -10.46
N GLN A 230 5.96 -6.69 -11.17
CA GLN A 230 5.57 -5.28 -11.04
C GLN A 230 4.09 -5.08 -11.38
N CYS A 231 3.61 -5.71 -12.46
CA CYS A 231 2.20 -5.70 -12.82
C CYS A 231 1.36 -6.20 -11.65
N LEU A 232 1.57 -7.44 -11.21
CA LEU A 232 0.74 -8.10 -10.20
C LEU A 232 0.84 -7.48 -8.80
N ALA A 233 1.99 -6.90 -8.46
CA ALA A 233 2.19 -6.22 -7.18
C ALA A 233 1.55 -4.82 -7.14
N SER A 234 1.17 -4.26 -8.29
CA SER A 234 0.59 -2.92 -8.34
C SER A 234 -0.82 -2.92 -7.76
N GLY A 235 -1.05 -2.05 -6.79
CA GLY A 235 -2.35 -1.82 -6.20
C GLY A 235 -2.42 -0.40 -5.68
N LEU A 236 -3.49 0.31 -6.01
CA LEU A 236 -3.71 1.67 -5.56
C LEU A 236 -5.20 2.01 -5.52
N VAL A 237 -5.54 3.03 -4.75
CA VAL A 237 -6.88 3.64 -4.72
C VAL A 237 -6.78 5.03 -5.33
N TYR A 238 -7.69 5.37 -6.23
CA TYR A 238 -7.80 6.70 -6.82
C TYR A 238 -9.04 7.43 -6.28
N ASP A 239 -8.84 8.59 -5.64
CA ASP A 239 -9.94 9.46 -5.20
C ASP A 239 -10.39 10.35 -6.37
N LEU A 240 -11.58 10.07 -6.88
CA LEU A 240 -12.21 10.78 -8.01
C LEU A 240 -12.41 12.28 -7.73
N LYS A 241 -12.57 12.66 -6.45
CA LYS A 241 -12.88 14.03 -6.04
C LYS A 241 -11.63 14.87 -5.85
N THR A 242 -10.62 14.32 -5.17
CA THR A 242 -9.38 15.03 -4.88
C THR A 242 -8.28 14.78 -5.91
N GLN A 243 -8.50 13.85 -6.84
CA GLN A 243 -7.53 13.41 -7.85
C GLN A 243 -6.22 12.97 -7.21
N ARG A 244 -6.33 12.18 -6.14
CA ARG A 244 -5.19 11.63 -5.39
C ARG A 244 -5.10 10.13 -5.55
N ILE A 245 -3.87 9.63 -5.56
CA ILE A 245 -3.57 8.21 -5.49
C ILE A 245 -3.15 7.84 -4.06
N TYR A 246 -3.55 6.64 -3.65
CA TYR A 246 -3.15 6.03 -2.40
C TYR A 246 -2.55 4.66 -2.71
N THR A 247 -1.28 4.47 -2.44
CA THR A 247 -0.58 3.22 -2.76
C THR A 247 0.31 2.78 -1.60
N GLY A 248 0.63 1.48 -1.55
CA GLY A 248 1.62 0.94 -0.62
C GLY A 248 3.07 1.26 -1.01
N GLY A 249 3.27 2.06 -2.05
CA GLY A 249 4.55 2.30 -2.69
C GLY A 249 4.69 1.47 -3.98
N ILE A 250 5.84 1.60 -4.62
CA ILE A 250 6.17 0.85 -5.84
C ILE A 250 7.34 -0.06 -5.53
N GLY A 251 7.20 -1.34 -5.86
CA GLY A 251 8.31 -2.27 -5.85
C GLY A 251 9.21 -2.05 -7.07
N PHE A 252 10.52 -2.14 -6.88
CA PHE A 252 11.50 -2.12 -7.97
C PHE A 252 12.30 -3.41 -7.90
N PRO A 253 12.60 -4.04 -9.06
CA PRO A 253 13.48 -5.21 -9.05
C PRO A 253 14.93 -4.79 -8.80
N THR A 254 15.71 -5.69 -8.22
CA THR A 254 17.17 -5.55 -8.23
C THR A 254 17.68 -5.65 -9.67
N PRO A 255 18.31 -4.60 -10.22
CA PRO A 255 18.82 -4.64 -11.58
C PRO A 255 20.01 -5.58 -11.68
N ARG A 256 20.14 -6.23 -12.83
CA ARG A 256 21.34 -6.99 -13.18
C ARG A 256 22.20 -6.17 -14.13
N GLY A 257 23.51 -6.25 -13.95
CA GLY A 257 24.48 -5.48 -14.71
C GLY A 257 25.90 -5.99 -14.51
N ARG A 258 26.86 -5.12 -14.81
CA ARG A 258 28.29 -5.42 -14.76
C ARG A 258 28.92 -4.82 -13.51
N TYR A 259 29.66 -5.66 -12.80
CA TYR A 259 30.59 -5.29 -11.76
C TYR A 259 32.02 -5.33 -12.31
N TYR A 260 32.78 -4.29 -12.04
CA TYR A 260 34.19 -4.17 -12.33
C TYR A 260 34.92 -3.83 -11.04
N TYR A 261 36.01 -4.53 -10.78
CA TYR A 261 36.92 -4.24 -9.69
C TYR A 261 38.36 -4.38 -10.16
N TRP A 262 39.22 -3.48 -9.72
CA TRP A 262 40.64 -3.55 -9.97
C TRP A 262 41.40 -3.12 -8.73
N ASP A 263 42.44 -3.87 -8.37
CA ASP A 263 43.45 -3.40 -7.43
C ASP A 263 44.86 -3.82 -7.91
N ARG A 264 45.89 -3.22 -7.29
CA ARG A 264 47.28 -3.46 -7.68
C ARG A 264 47.75 -4.90 -7.45
N LEU A 265 47.18 -5.62 -6.48
CA LEU A 265 47.65 -6.95 -6.06
C LEU A 265 46.98 -8.08 -6.84
N HIS A 266 45.68 -7.96 -7.11
CA HIS A 266 44.84 -8.98 -7.72
C HIS A 266 44.56 -8.71 -9.20
N GLY A 267 44.87 -7.50 -9.68
CA GLY A 267 44.57 -7.10 -11.05
C GLY A 267 43.08 -6.86 -11.24
N GLU A 268 42.57 -7.19 -12.43
CA GLU A 268 41.19 -6.91 -12.84
C GLU A 268 40.26 -8.11 -12.57
N THR A 269 39.12 -7.83 -11.95
CA THR A 269 37.97 -8.72 -11.80
C THR A 269 36.76 -8.11 -12.50
N VAL A 270 36.15 -8.86 -13.41
CA VAL A 270 34.93 -8.45 -14.09
C VAL A 270 33.87 -9.53 -13.92
N ASN A 271 32.68 -9.13 -13.49
CA ASN A 271 31.48 -9.94 -13.58
C ASN A 271 30.48 -9.22 -14.49
N GLU A 272 30.20 -9.80 -15.66
CA GLU A 272 29.33 -9.19 -16.67
C GLU A 272 27.84 -9.26 -16.30
N ASP A 273 27.47 -10.15 -15.37
CA ASP A 273 26.09 -10.36 -14.96
C ASP A 273 25.99 -10.65 -13.46
N THR A 274 25.81 -9.59 -12.70
CA THR A 274 25.56 -9.63 -11.26
C THR A 274 24.42 -8.70 -10.88
N GLU A 275 23.83 -8.96 -9.72
CA GLU A 275 22.96 -7.97 -9.08
C GLU A 275 23.76 -6.71 -8.76
N VAL A 276 23.20 -5.56 -9.12
CA VAL A 276 23.78 -4.25 -8.85
C VAL A 276 23.00 -3.61 -7.70
N THR A 277 23.73 -3.25 -6.64
CA THR A 277 23.16 -2.60 -5.46
C THR A 277 22.61 -1.23 -5.82
N THR A 278 21.47 -0.88 -5.23
CA THR A 278 20.81 0.43 -5.39
C THR A 278 20.85 1.22 -4.09
N THR A 279 20.57 2.53 -4.16
CA THR A 279 20.61 3.40 -2.97
C THR A 279 19.32 3.26 -2.14
N ALA A 280 19.28 2.34 -1.17
CA ALA A 280 18.06 1.99 -0.41
C ALA A 280 17.25 3.19 0.18
N PRO A 281 17.88 4.22 0.78
CA PRO A 281 17.14 5.38 1.30
C PRO A 281 16.29 6.12 0.24
N VAL A 282 16.72 6.07 -1.03
CA VAL A 282 15.96 6.66 -2.16
C VAL A 282 14.58 6.04 -2.25
N TRP A 283 14.48 4.73 -2.13
CA TRP A 283 13.24 4.00 -2.33
C TRP A 283 12.26 4.13 -1.17
N GLU A 284 12.77 4.25 0.06
CA GLU A 284 11.95 4.61 1.22
C GLU A 284 11.33 6.01 1.02
N TRP A 285 12.12 6.98 0.55
CA TRP A 285 11.63 8.32 0.25
C TRP A 285 10.60 8.32 -0.91
N VAL A 286 10.89 7.62 -2.02
CA VAL A 286 9.97 7.47 -3.16
C VAL A 286 8.63 6.85 -2.72
N ALA A 287 8.66 5.79 -1.93
CA ALA A 287 7.46 5.16 -1.40
C ALA A 287 6.65 6.12 -0.52
N GLY A 288 7.33 6.90 0.36
CA GLY A 288 6.69 7.91 1.18
C GLY A 288 6.04 9.04 0.39
N GLN A 289 6.66 9.48 -0.72
CA GLN A 289 6.06 10.49 -1.61
C GLN A 289 4.80 9.97 -2.31
N LEU A 290 4.80 8.71 -2.74
CA LEU A 290 3.70 8.11 -3.49
C LEU A 290 2.55 7.60 -2.61
N GLN A 291 2.80 7.36 -1.32
CA GLN A 291 1.81 6.77 -0.41
C GLN A 291 0.46 7.51 -0.43
N GLN A 292 0.51 8.83 -0.51
CA GLN A 292 -0.67 9.69 -0.69
C GLN A 292 -0.31 10.88 -1.59
N ALA A 293 -0.22 10.67 -2.90
CA ALA A 293 0.17 11.69 -3.86
C ALA A 293 -1.03 12.26 -4.65
N ALA A 294 -0.87 13.44 -5.25
CA ALA A 294 -1.75 13.83 -6.35
C ALA A 294 -1.55 12.88 -7.55
N ALA A 295 -2.52 12.81 -8.47
CA ALA A 295 -2.46 11.94 -9.65
C ALA A 295 -1.17 12.16 -10.47
N SER A 296 -0.67 13.40 -10.53
CA SER A 296 0.62 13.71 -11.10
C SER A 296 1.38 14.69 -10.21
N GLY A 297 2.71 14.68 -10.34
CA GLY A 297 3.53 15.61 -9.59
C GLY A 297 5.02 15.38 -9.78
N SER A 298 5.79 16.20 -9.07
CA SER A 298 7.23 16.11 -9.00
C SER A 298 7.69 16.42 -7.59
N ALA A 299 8.74 15.75 -7.13
CA ALA A 299 9.36 15.99 -5.83
C ALA A 299 10.88 15.87 -5.97
N SER A 300 11.62 16.57 -5.11
CA SER A 300 13.06 16.44 -5.02
C SER A 300 13.53 16.58 -3.58
N THR A 301 14.58 15.87 -3.22
CA THR A 301 15.19 15.94 -1.88
C THR A 301 16.69 15.67 -1.95
N THR A 302 17.38 15.91 -0.84
CA THR A 302 18.74 15.41 -0.61
C THR A 302 18.69 14.49 0.61
N LEU A 303 19.05 13.22 0.40
CA LEU A 303 19.04 12.20 1.44
C LEU A 303 20.47 11.99 1.95
N PRO A 304 20.69 11.96 3.27
CA PRO A 304 21.97 11.57 3.83
C PRO A 304 22.21 10.08 3.56
N ILE A 305 23.42 9.74 3.11
CA ILE A 305 23.89 8.36 3.04
C ILE A 305 24.76 8.14 4.27
N THR A 306 24.20 7.51 5.31
CA THR A 306 24.90 7.26 6.58
C THR A 306 24.64 5.85 7.04
N GLY A 307 25.63 5.23 7.70
CA GLY A 307 25.44 3.93 8.32
C GLY A 307 26.72 3.11 8.40
N ASP A 308 26.55 1.82 8.63
CA ASP A 308 27.59 0.80 8.47
C ASP A 308 27.80 0.56 6.97
N ALA A 309 29.04 0.64 6.50
CA ALA A 309 29.37 0.39 5.10
C ALA A 309 29.54 -1.10 4.78
N SER A 310 29.35 -2.02 5.74
CA SER A 310 29.49 -3.46 5.52
C SER A 310 28.64 -3.92 4.34
N GLY A 311 29.29 -4.41 3.28
CA GLY A 311 28.64 -4.82 2.01
C GLY A 311 28.60 -3.75 0.91
N ASP A 312 29.11 -2.54 1.16
CA ASP A 312 29.25 -1.50 0.15
C ASP A 312 30.59 -1.61 -0.60
N GLY A 313 30.61 -2.46 -1.62
CA GLY A 313 31.81 -2.70 -2.43
C GLY A 313 32.95 -3.29 -1.60
N ALA A 314 34.09 -2.59 -1.59
CA ALA A 314 35.30 -3.00 -0.84
C ALA A 314 35.30 -2.60 0.65
N ALA A 315 34.21 -2.02 1.16
CA ALA A 315 34.11 -1.66 2.57
C ALA A 315 34.17 -2.88 3.49
N THR A 316 34.95 -2.79 4.56
CA THR A 316 35.17 -3.86 5.53
C THR A 316 34.37 -3.63 6.81
N ASP A 317 34.13 -4.67 7.61
CA ASP A 317 33.37 -4.59 8.88
C ASP A 317 33.85 -3.44 9.78
N GLY A 318 32.92 -2.61 10.27
CA GLY A 318 33.22 -1.44 11.09
C GLY A 318 33.65 -0.19 10.31
N SER A 319 33.52 -0.21 8.98
CA SER A 319 33.63 0.97 8.14
C SER A 319 32.43 1.90 8.36
N THR A 320 32.70 3.21 8.45
CA THR A 320 31.66 4.23 8.52
C THR A 320 31.32 4.74 7.13
N LEU A 321 30.02 4.86 6.81
CA LEU A 321 29.53 5.43 5.56
C LEU A 321 29.02 6.86 5.79
N SER A 322 29.37 7.77 4.89
CA SER A 322 28.91 9.16 4.88
C SER A 322 28.71 9.66 3.45
N GLY A 323 27.78 10.58 3.22
CA GLY A 323 27.52 11.10 1.88
C GLY A 323 26.13 11.70 1.73
N GLU A 324 25.78 12.03 0.51
CA GLU A 324 24.46 12.54 0.15
C GLU A 324 24.04 12.07 -1.24
N ALA A 325 22.75 11.80 -1.40
CA ALA A 325 22.10 11.55 -2.68
C ALA A 325 21.03 12.61 -2.93
N ARG A 326 21.15 13.33 -4.03
CA ARG A 326 20.10 14.17 -4.59
C ARG A 326 19.16 13.29 -5.37
N VAL A 327 17.90 13.31 -4.99
CA VAL A 327 16.84 12.54 -5.63
C VAL A 327 15.86 13.50 -6.25
N ALA A 328 15.49 13.27 -7.50
CA ALA A 328 14.33 13.87 -8.12
C ALA A 328 13.41 12.78 -8.64
N MET A 329 12.11 13.00 -8.50
CA MET A 329 11.07 12.08 -8.95
C MET A 329 9.97 12.85 -9.65
N THR A 330 9.44 12.27 -10.74
CA THR A 330 8.20 12.69 -11.37
C THR A 330 7.27 11.49 -11.49
N TRP A 331 5.97 11.72 -11.34
CA TRP A 331 4.97 10.66 -11.51
C TRP A 331 3.73 11.18 -12.23
N SER A 332 3.03 10.27 -12.90
CA SER A 332 1.69 10.50 -13.44
C SER A 332 0.82 9.25 -13.35
N PHE A 333 -0.46 9.46 -13.05
CA PHE A 333 -1.53 8.48 -13.03
C PHE A 333 -2.64 8.98 -13.95
N GLU A 334 -2.86 8.24 -15.03
CA GLU A 334 -3.77 8.62 -16.12
C GLU A 334 -4.84 7.54 -16.29
N LEU A 335 -6.11 7.90 -16.20
CA LEU A 335 -7.22 7.04 -16.63
C LEU A 335 -7.20 6.92 -18.16
N LEU A 336 -7.44 5.71 -18.69
CA LEU A 336 -7.35 5.36 -20.11
C LEU A 336 -8.72 5.08 -20.72
#